data_AF-A0A543EJS3-F1
#
_entry.id   AF-A0A543EJS3-F1
#
_cell.length_a   1.000
_cell.length_b   1.000
_cell.length_c   1.000
_cell.angle_alpha   90.00
_cell.angle_beta   90.00
_cell.angle_gamma   90.00
#
_symmetry.space_group_name_H-M   'P 1'
#
loop_
_entity.id
_entity.type
_entity.pdbx_description
1 polymer ?
#
loop_
_entity_poly.entity_id
_entity_poly.type
_entity_poly.pdbx_seq_one_letter_code
_entity_poly.pdbx_strand_id
1 'polypeptide(L)'
;MKKSLLPVAIILLGNIMFGQVGINTVSPKSSLDITAKNPIGNSSNIDGILIPRVDRQRALSMALVEPSTLIYVNDISTGTVTGQASNINAVGFYHFDGSTSKWVKFNTDTNIYNANGTLTSNRVMSMANNSLVLRNGNEANLYVERSGTGNLQSGQNVANLYTSGYVGDTNKTLSGIRTYYRGDGINTNSSMTFSVNGNINNNLVLASNNNVGIGTDSPTQKLDVSGNGRFIGNNADIKVESTTATVPTLSLYRQNAGENLSANQIFGRVHFKGFVEGGEKDLAGIRATYQGNGNTTDSELKFSVNGVSNSQMVLNSSGDLGIGIASPKAKLDISGTDSGVRLPQLTTAQRDAIASDRAHAATIIYNKDIGKIQVNTGTDTNRKWETLDSVSETLNTSATFTSNASQTITYTSTNSGDRVRFQEQLYNSTPVGYISKVNNTDFVLKGGRTYKVDVNMGRLKTSDAKHTWCHIFDTQAGSGSYTSVSIIPQSYTAVNWNSSNTMSTFVTIPSGNTKTIYVKCAKQDSGNVIINDSVAPQISITIMD
;
A
#
# COMPACT_ATOMS: atom_id res chain seq x y z
N MET A 1 -140.06 12.17 26.66
CA MET A 1 -139.60 11.98 25.26
C MET A 1 -138.14 12.43 25.14
N LYS A 2 -137.29 11.58 24.55
CA LYS A 2 -136.03 11.87 23.78
C LYS A 2 -134.88 12.58 24.53
N LYS A 3 -133.83 11.85 24.97
CA LYS A 3 -132.60 11.36 24.24
C LYS A 3 -131.51 12.43 24.03
N SER A 4 -130.36 12.25 24.69
CA SER A 4 -129.01 12.54 24.19
C SER A 4 -128.00 11.79 25.08
N LEU A 5 -127.62 10.54 24.75
CA LEU A 5 -126.36 10.15 24.09
C LEU A 5 -125.09 10.56 24.85
N LEU A 6 -124.58 9.66 25.71
CA LEU A 6 -123.17 9.23 25.72
C LEU A 6 -122.97 8.07 26.73
N PRO A 7 -122.84 6.81 26.26
CA PRO A 7 -121.90 5.91 26.93
C PRO A 7 -121.20 5.00 25.90
N VAL A 8 -120.22 5.51 25.16
CA VAL A 8 -119.40 4.67 24.26
C VAL A 8 -117.89 5.02 24.29
N ALA A 9 -117.44 6.06 24.99
CA ALA A 9 -116.04 6.51 24.89
C ALA A 9 -115.07 6.02 25.99
N ILE A 10 -115.48 5.20 26.97
CA ILE A 10 -114.62 4.88 28.14
C ILE A 10 -114.05 3.44 28.15
N ILE A 11 -114.43 2.57 27.21
CA ILE A 11 -113.95 1.16 27.18
C ILE A 11 -112.87 0.96 26.09
N LEU A 12 -111.97 1.92 25.88
CA LEU A 12 -110.86 1.75 24.93
C LEU A 12 -109.52 2.39 25.37
N LEU A 13 -109.18 2.29 26.65
CA LEU A 13 -107.82 2.54 27.14
C LEU A 13 -107.38 1.38 28.02
N GLY A 14 -107.19 0.21 27.40
CA GLY A 14 -106.39 -0.86 27.98
C GLY A 14 -104.95 -0.39 28.07
N ASN A 15 -104.57 0.24 29.19
CA ASN A 15 -103.16 0.41 29.49
C ASN A 15 -102.61 -0.99 29.83
N ILE A 16 -101.82 -1.52 28.90
CA ILE A 16 -100.84 -2.58 29.16
C ILE A 16 -99.94 -2.11 30.31
N MET A 17 -100.30 -2.48 31.54
CA MET A 17 -99.45 -2.30 32.71
C MET A 17 -98.34 -3.37 32.65
N PHE A 18 -97.11 -2.95 32.36
CA PHE A 18 -95.95 -3.83 32.47
C PHE A 18 -95.64 -4.10 33.95
N GLY A 19 -95.28 -5.34 34.32
CA GLY A 19 -94.96 -5.77 35.69
C GLY A 19 -93.62 -5.27 36.24
N GLN A 20 -93.22 -4.05 35.87
CA GLN A 20 -91.98 -3.44 36.32
C GLN A 20 -92.18 -2.72 37.66
N VAL A 21 -91.20 -2.85 38.56
CA VAL A 21 -91.18 -2.16 39.85
C VAL A 21 -90.20 -0.99 39.76
N GLY A 22 -90.71 0.24 39.94
CA GLY A 22 -89.89 1.43 40.10
C GLY A 22 -89.74 1.81 41.56
N ILE A 23 -88.51 2.06 42.02
CA ILE A 23 -88.23 2.69 43.31
C ILE A 23 -87.64 4.07 43.02
N ASN A 24 -88.33 5.12 43.47
CA ASN A 24 -88.03 6.54 43.20
C ASN A 24 -88.07 6.95 41.71
N THR A 25 -88.64 6.13 40.82
CA THR A 25 -88.92 6.46 39.41
C THR A 25 -90.34 6.07 39.02
N VAL A 26 -91.01 6.93 38.24
CA VAL A 26 -92.37 6.69 37.71
C VAL A 26 -92.36 6.06 36.32
N SER A 27 -91.19 5.93 35.71
CA SER A 27 -91.00 5.29 34.40
C SER A 27 -89.83 4.31 34.50
N PRO A 28 -90.07 3.10 35.06
CA PRO A 28 -89.03 2.10 35.23
C PRO A 28 -88.47 1.63 33.88
N LYS A 29 -87.15 1.48 33.79
CA LYS A 29 -86.47 1.03 32.56
C LYS A 29 -86.17 -0.46 32.54
N SER A 30 -86.42 -1.18 33.62
CA SER A 30 -86.19 -2.63 33.76
C SER A 30 -87.24 -3.24 34.70
N SER A 31 -87.21 -4.56 34.91
CA SER A 31 -88.13 -5.24 35.85
C SER A 31 -88.04 -4.69 37.28
N LEU A 32 -86.86 -4.20 37.69
CA LEU A 32 -86.65 -3.44 38.92
C LEU A 32 -85.70 -2.26 38.62
N ASP A 33 -86.25 -1.06 38.57
CA ASP A 33 -85.49 0.18 38.37
C ASP A 33 -85.45 0.97 39.68
N ILE A 34 -84.24 1.20 40.21
CA ILE A 34 -84.03 1.92 41.46
C ILE A 34 -83.20 3.16 41.15
N THR A 35 -83.81 4.33 41.30
CA THR A 35 -83.12 5.60 41.15
C THR A 35 -82.77 6.19 42.51
N ALA A 36 -81.61 6.85 42.57
CA ALA A 36 -81.21 7.63 43.74
C ALA A 36 -82.24 8.74 43.98
N LYS A 37 -82.63 8.94 45.25
CA LYS A 37 -83.59 10.00 45.59
C LYS A 37 -82.98 11.38 45.37
N ASN A 38 -81.67 11.51 45.60
CA ASN A 38 -80.89 12.71 45.32
C ASN A 38 -79.70 12.32 44.43
N PRO A 39 -79.87 12.27 43.10
CA PRO A 39 -78.84 11.75 42.20
C PRO A 39 -77.61 12.65 42.03
N ILE A 40 -77.60 13.86 42.62
CA ILE A 40 -76.51 14.84 42.54
C ILE A 40 -76.36 15.62 43.87
N GLY A 41 -75.15 16.10 44.19
CA GLY A 41 -74.87 17.01 45.32
C GLY A 41 -74.20 16.36 46.55
N ASN A 42 -74.22 17.06 47.68
CA ASN A 42 -73.52 16.69 48.93
C ASN A 42 -74.44 16.03 49.98
N SER A 43 -75.53 15.39 49.54
CA SER A 43 -76.46 14.72 50.47
C SER A 43 -75.77 13.58 51.22
N SER A 44 -76.04 13.46 52.52
CA SER A 44 -75.54 12.36 53.36
C SER A 44 -76.45 11.13 53.37
N ASN A 45 -77.53 11.12 52.57
CA ASN A 45 -78.46 10.01 52.48
C ASN A 45 -77.82 8.82 51.75
N ILE A 46 -78.07 7.61 52.24
CA ILE A 46 -77.55 6.37 51.65
C ILE A 46 -78.60 5.81 50.69
N ASP A 47 -78.34 5.95 49.39
CA ASP A 47 -79.09 5.27 48.33
C ASP A 47 -78.32 4.00 47.91
N GLY A 48 -78.97 2.85 47.83
CA GLY A 48 -78.32 1.59 47.43
C GLY A 48 -79.17 0.36 47.68
N ILE A 49 -78.64 -0.81 47.31
CA ILE A 49 -79.26 -2.12 47.56
C ILE A 49 -78.37 -2.89 48.53
N LEU A 50 -78.91 -3.30 49.68
CA LEU A 50 -78.22 -4.23 50.56
C LEU A 50 -78.42 -5.67 50.04
N ILE A 51 -77.35 -6.22 49.48
CA ILE A 51 -77.27 -7.63 49.10
C ILE A 51 -77.08 -8.48 50.37
N PRO A 52 -77.65 -9.72 50.43
CA PRO A 52 -77.49 -10.60 51.58
C PRO A 52 -76.02 -10.78 52.00
N ARG A 53 -75.74 -10.52 53.28
CA ARG A 53 -74.42 -10.70 53.88
C ARG A 53 -74.31 -12.08 54.49
N VAL A 54 -73.27 -12.82 54.15
CA VAL A 54 -73.05 -14.18 54.63
C VAL A 54 -71.57 -14.40 54.95
N ASP A 55 -71.26 -15.31 55.87
CA ASP A 55 -69.88 -15.75 56.05
C ASP A 55 -69.50 -16.82 55.01
N ARG A 56 -68.21 -17.15 54.91
CA ARG A 56 -67.74 -18.16 53.95
C ARG A 56 -68.33 -19.55 54.24
N GLN A 57 -68.54 -19.93 55.50
CA GLN A 57 -69.22 -21.20 55.84
C GLN A 57 -70.65 -21.25 55.29
N ARG A 58 -71.42 -20.17 55.43
CA ARG A 58 -72.78 -20.10 54.88
C ARG A 58 -72.76 -20.18 53.37
N ALA A 59 -71.87 -19.44 52.69
CA ALA A 59 -71.71 -19.51 51.24
C ALA A 59 -71.33 -20.93 50.77
N LEU A 60 -70.47 -21.64 51.51
CA LEU A 60 -70.11 -23.04 51.27
C LEU A 60 -71.28 -24.02 51.48
N SER A 61 -72.25 -23.66 52.33
CA SER A 61 -73.35 -24.56 52.73
C SER A 61 -74.63 -24.36 51.91
N MET A 62 -74.70 -23.34 51.05
CA MET A 62 -75.92 -23.09 50.24
C MET A 62 -76.10 -24.19 49.19
N ALA A 63 -77.22 -24.90 49.21
CA ALA A 63 -77.54 -25.89 48.19
C ALA A 63 -78.47 -25.28 47.12
N LEU A 64 -78.36 -25.78 45.88
CA LEU A 64 -79.24 -25.38 44.76
C LEU A 64 -79.25 -23.86 44.51
N VAL A 65 -78.07 -23.23 44.55
CA VAL A 65 -77.95 -21.79 44.30
C VAL A 65 -78.18 -21.51 42.82
N GLU A 66 -79.14 -20.63 42.52
CA GLU A 66 -79.42 -20.23 41.14
C GLU A 66 -78.27 -19.38 40.58
N PRO A 67 -77.90 -19.57 39.29
CA PRO A 67 -76.91 -18.72 38.63
C PRO A 67 -77.28 -17.23 38.72
N SER A 68 -76.27 -16.36 38.84
CA SER A 68 -76.45 -14.90 39.05
C SER A 68 -76.93 -14.49 40.44
N THR A 69 -77.06 -15.42 41.40
CA THR A 69 -77.31 -15.06 42.80
C THR A 69 -76.18 -14.19 43.33
N LEU A 70 -76.51 -13.04 43.94
CA LEU A 70 -75.54 -12.11 44.53
C LEU A 70 -75.48 -12.25 46.04
N ILE A 71 -74.27 -12.30 46.59
CA ILE A 71 -74.01 -12.22 48.03
C ILE A 71 -72.86 -11.26 48.31
N TYR A 72 -72.82 -10.74 49.54
CA TYR A 72 -71.64 -10.11 50.09
C TYR A 72 -71.06 -11.02 51.17
N VAL A 73 -69.84 -11.51 50.97
CA VAL A 73 -69.14 -12.28 52.00
C VAL A 73 -68.49 -11.31 52.96
N ASN A 74 -69.00 -11.23 54.20
CA ASN A 74 -68.51 -10.29 55.22
C ASN A 74 -67.50 -10.88 56.21
N ASP A 75 -67.33 -12.19 56.22
CA ASP A 75 -66.35 -12.88 57.07
C ASP A 75 -65.81 -14.13 56.36
N ILE A 76 -64.49 -14.28 56.36
CA ILE A 76 -63.77 -15.41 55.76
C ILE A 76 -63.02 -16.24 56.81
N SER A 77 -63.20 -15.96 58.10
CA SER A 77 -62.58 -16.74 59.18
C SER A 77 -63.25 -18.12 59.34
N THR A 78 -64.51 -18.26 58.93
CA THR A 78 -65.29 -19.50 58.98
C THR A 78 -65.26 -20.30 57.66
N GLY A 79 -65.48 -21.62 57.72
CA GLY A 79 -65.51 -22.51 56.56
C GLY A 79 -64.16 -22.67 55.84
N THR A 80 -64.04 -23.64 54.92
CA THR A 80 -62.80 -23.91 54.17
C THR A 80 -62.90 -23.40 52.73
N VAL A 81 -61.76 -23.09 52.11
CA VAL A 81 -61.67 -22.68 50.70
C VAL A 81 -61.79 -23.91 49.78
N THR A 82 -62.95 -24.56 49.81
CA THR A 82 -63.24 -25.80 49.09
C THR A 82 -64.62 -25.75 48.43
N GLY A 83 -64.90 -26.70 47.52
CA GLY A 83 -66.20 -26.80 46.85
C GLY A 83 -66.62 -25.50 46.17
N GLN A 84 -67.89 -25.11 46.36
CA GLN A 84 -68.43 -23.86 45.79
C GLN A 84 -67.82 -22.58 46.38
N ALA A 85 -67.19 -22.66 47.56
CA ALA A 85 -66.53 -21.52 48.19
C ALA A 85 -65.03 -21.43 47.86
N SER A 86 -64.52 -22.22 46.91
CA SER A 86 -63.08 -22.29 46.59
C SER A 86 -62.46 -20.96 46.14
N ASN A 87 -63.28 -20.01 45.72
CA ASN A 87 -62.83 -18.70 45.23
C ASN A 87 -63.04 -17.59 46.29
N ILE A 88 -63.57 -17.92 47.47
CA ILE A 88 -63.82 -16.97 48.57
C ILE A 88 -62.56 -16.84 49.43
N ASN A 89 -61.60 -16.08 48.93
CA ASN A 89 -60.31 -15.81 49.60
C ASN A 89 -60.25 -14.45 50.29
N ALA A 90 -61.28 -13.62 50.13
CA ALA A 90 -61.34 -12.27 50.69
C ALA A 90 -62.80 -11.85 50.90
N VAL A 91 -63.03 -10.96 51.87
CA VAL A 91 -64.32 -10.28 52.03
C VAL A 91 -64.65 -9.51 50.73
N GLY A 92 -65.92 -9.51 50.33
CA GLY A 92 -66.37 -8.79 49.14
C GLY A 92 -67.64 -9.33 48.50
N PHE A 93 -68.01 -8.76 47.36
CA PHE A 93 -69.16 -9.21 46.56
C PHE A 93 -68.80 -10.42 45.71
N TYR A 94 -69.71 -11.40 45.73
CA TYR A 94 -69.63 -12.63 44.96
C TYR A 94 -70.95 -12.86 44.21
N HIS A 95 -70.86 -13.40 43.01
CA HIS A 95 -72.01 -13.99 42.32
C HIS A 95 -71.83 -15.50 42.21
N PHE A 96 -72.93 -16.24 42.13
CA PHE A 96 -72.87 -17.66 41.84
C PHE A 96 -72.74 -17.88 40.33
N ASP A 97 -71.61 -18.46 39.91
CA ASP A 97 -71.38 -18.89 38.54
C ASP A 97 -71.89 -20.33 38.38
N GLY A 98 -73.01 -20.48 37.67
CA GLY A 98 -73.62 -21.79 37.40
C GLY A 98 -72.74 -22.72 36.55
N SER A 99 -71.84 -22.17 35.73
CA SER A 99 -70.99 -22.98 34.84
C SER A 99 -69.89 -23.70 35.62
N THR A 100 -69.36 -23.05 36.66
CA THR A 100 -68.32 -23.63 37.52
C THR A 100 -68.85 -24.10 38.88
N SER A 101 -70.12 -23.86 39.18
CA SER A 101 -70.78 -24.12 40.48
C SER A 101 -70.01 -23.51 41.66
N LYS A 102 -69.51 -22.29 41.48
CA LYS A 102 -68.64 -21.59 42.43
C LYS A 102 -69.07 -20.15 42.63
N TRP A 103 -68.80 -19.64 43.82
CA TRP A 103 -68.89 -18.21 44.12
C TRP A 103 -67.74 -17.45 43.48
N VAL A 104 -67.99 -16.66 42.45
CA VAL A 104 -66.96 -15.87 41.76
C VAL A 104 -67.00 -14.43 42.25
N LYS A 105 -65.85 -13.91 42.68
CA LYS A 105 -65.71 -12.53 43.15
C LYS A 105 -65.94 -11.55 41.99
N PHE A 106 -66.56 -10.41 42.24
CA PHE A 106 -66.83 -9.39 41.20
C PHE A 106 -65.60 -8.72 40.55
N ASN A 107 -64.37 -9.08 40.94
CA ASN A 107 -63.16 -8.48 40.38
C ASN A 107 -62.06 -9.54 40.28
N THR A 108 -61.94 -10.18 39.12
CA THR A 108 -60.99 -11.27 38.84
C THR A 108 -59.93 -10.90 37.80
N ASP A 109 -59.82 -9.64 37.40
CA ASP A 109 -58.86 -9.24 36.38
C ASP A 109 -57.46 -9.08 36.96
N THR A 110 -56.82 -10.19 37.31
CA THR A 110 -55.36 -10.26 37.41
C THR A 110 -54.77 -10.32 36.01
N ASN A 111 -54.49 -9.14 35.43
CA ASN A 111 -53.61 -9.01 34.28
C ASN A 111 -52.31 -8.31 34.69
N ILE A 112 -51.26 -8.45 33.90
CA ILE A 112 -49.94 -7.86 34.19
C ILE A 112 -49.90 -6.33 34.04
N TYR A 113 -51.00 -5.70 33.61
CA TYR A 113 -51.09 -4.25 33.39
C TYR A 113 -51.60 -3.51 34.63
N ASN A 114 -52.43 -4.15 35.45
CA ASN A 114 -53.08 -3.53 36.61
C ASN A 114 -52.58 -4.09 37.97
N ALA A 115 -51.78 -5.16 37.97
CA ALA A 115 -51.21 -5.75 39.19
C ALA A 115 -49.84 -6.41 38.94
N ASN A 116 -48.96 -6.34 39.94
CA ASN A 116 -47.70 -7.10 39.98
C ASN A 116 -47.96 -8.58 40.30
N GLY A 117 -47.13 -9.50 39.80
CA GLY A 117 -47.24 -10.92 40.14
C GLY A 117 -46.14 -11.80 39.55
N THR A 118 -46.12 -13.08 39.95
CA THR A 118 -45.21 -14.11 39.43
C THR A 118 -45.92 -14.98 38.40
N LEU A 119 -45.32 -15.15 37.22
CA LEU A 119 -45.84 -16.11 36.23
C LEU A 119 -45.53 -17.54 36.68
N THR A 120 -46.52 -18.43 36.69
CA THR A 120 -46.35 -19.86 37.00
C THR A 120 -46.05 -20.71 35.76
N SER A 121 -46.18 -20.13 34.56
CA SER A 121 -45.85 -20.73 33.27
C SER A 121 -45.51 -19.64 32.24
N ASN A 122 -44.93 -20.04 31.10
CA ASN A 122 -44.64 -19.12 30.00
C ASN A 122 -45.93 -18.43 29.52
N ARG A 123 -45.91 -17.10 29.46
CA ARG A 123 -47.00 -16.34 28.85
C ARG A 123 -46.78 -16.26 27.33
N VAL A 124 -47.67 -16.88 26.57
CA VAL A 124 -47.73 -16.71 25.11
C VAL A 124 -48.89 -15.76 24.80
N MET A 125 -48.61 -14.62 24.16
CA MET A 125 -49.61 -13.65 23.72
C MET A 125 -49.77 -13.77 22.20
N SER A 126 -51.00 -14.05 21.73
CA SER A 126 -51.33 -13.88 20.32
C SER A 126 -51.66 -12.42 20.06
N MET A 127 -50.89 -11.78 19.17
CA MET A 127 -51.13 -10.39 18.78
C MET A 127 -52.06 -10.29 17.56
N ALA A 128 -52.46 -11.43 16.96
CA ALA A 128 -53.04 -11.49 15.63
C ALA A 128 -52.23 -10.62 14.66
N ASN A 129 -52.80 -9.53 14.15
CA ASN A 129 -52.11 -8.57 13.26
C ASN A 129 -51.79 -7.23 13.94
N ASN A 130 -51.91 -7.15 15.27
CA ASN A 130 -51.65 -5.93 16.03
C ASN A 130 -50.20 -5.86 16.53
N SER A 131 -49.76 -4.66 16.95
CA SER A 131 -48.47 -4.45 17.62
C SER A 131 -48.63 -4.29 19.13
N LEU A 132 -47.65 -4.77 19.91
CA LEU A 132 -47.53 -4.49 21.33
C LEU A 132 -46.62 -3.27 21.47
N VAL A 133 -47.18 -2.14 21.91
CA VAL A 133 -46.44 -0.88 22.03
C VAL A 133 -46.38 -0.47 23.50
N LEU A 134 -45.17 -0.30 24.03
CA LEU A 134 -44.94 0.24 25.38
C LEU A 134 -44.74 1.76 25.27
N ARG A 135 -45.60 2.56 25.93
CA ARG A 135 -45.52 4.02 25.92
C ARG A 135 -45.37 4.54 27.35
N ASN A 136 -44.39 5.42 27.56
CA ASN A 136 -44.18 6.16 28.80
C ASN A 136 -43.79 7.60 28.41
N GLY A 137 -44.34 8.60 29.10
CA GLY A 137 -44.42 9.99 28.62
C GLY A 137 -43.11 10.60 28.11
N ASN A 138 -41.99 10.38 28.83
CA ASN A 138 -40.69 10.98 28.49
C ASN A 138 -39.70 9.95 27.90
N GLU A 139 -39.61 8.76 28.50
CA GLU A 139 -38.71 7.69 28.05
C GLU A 139 -39.36 6.32 28.29
N ALA A 140 -39.53 5.56 27.21
CA ALA A 140 -40.09 4.22 27.26
C ALA A 140 -38.97 3.20 27.55
N ASN A 141 -38.83 2.82 28.82
CA ASN A 141 -37.86 1.82 29.25
C ASN A 141 -38.48 0.41 29.31
N LEU A 142 -37.74 -0.59 28.85
CA LEU A 142 -38.03 -2.01 29.08
C LEU A 142 -36.86 -2.61 29.87
N TYR A 143 -37.11 -2.94 31.13
CA TYR A 143 -36.13 -3.60 31.98
C TYR A 143 -36.27 -5.13 31.86
N VAL A 144 -35.18 -5.80 31.50
CA VAL A 144 -35.06 -7.26 31.55
C VAL A 144 -34.01 -7.61 32.58
N GLU A 145 -34.49 -7.97 33.77
CA GLU A 145 -33.64 -8.24 34.93
C GLU A 145 -33.63 -9.73 35.23
N ARG A 146 -32.44 -10.28 35.49
CA ARG A 146 -32.30 -11.61 36.04
C ARG A 146 -32.32 -11.53 37.57
N SER A 147 -33.44 -11.90 38.18
CA SER A 147 -33.56 -12.02 39.63
C SER A 147 -32.96 -13.34 40.15
N GLY A 148 -32.20 -13.31 41.25
CA GLY A 148 -31.68 -14.49 41.93
C GLY A 148 -31.09 -14.13 43.30
N THR A 149 -30.83 -15.15 44.14
CA THR A 149 -30.13 -14.97 45.42
C THR A 149 -28.62 -15.08 45.20
N GLY A 150 -27.91 -13.95 45.30
CA GLY A 150 -26.45 -13.87 45.18
C GLY A 150 -25.97 -13.14 43.92
N ASN A 151 -24.68 -12.83 43.90
CA ASN A 151 -24.04 -12.08 42.81
C ASN A 151 -23.94 -12.92 41.52
N LEU A 152 -24.02 -12.25 40.36
CA LEU A 152 -23.75 -12.89 39.08
C LEU A 152 -22.28 -13.36 39.01
N GLN A 153 -22.05 -14.49 38.34
CA GLN A 153 -20.72 -15.02 38.09
C GLN A 153 -20.31 -14.77 36.63
N SER A 154 -19.02 -14.57 36.38
CA SER A 154 -18.52 -14.35 35.01
C SER A 154 -18.96 -15.46 34.05
N GLY A 155 -19.36 -15.09 32.85
CA GLY A 155 -19.89 -15.98 31.82
C GLY A 155 -21.39 -16.26 31.93
N GLN A 156 -22.04 -15.84 33.02
CA GLN A 156 -23.48 -16.04 33.16
C GLN A 156 -24.28 -15.15 32.21
N ASN A 157 -25.27 -15.75 31.56
CA ASN A 157 -26.24 -15.03 30.76
C ASN A 157 -27.20 -14.22 31.66
N VAL A 158 -27.44 -12.96 31.32
CA VAL A 158 -28.28 -12.04 32.09
C VAL A 158 -29.64 -11.87 31.43
N ALA A 159 -29.64 -11.49 30.16
CA ALA A 159 -30.86 -11.21 29.41
C ALA A 159 -30.66 -11.58 27.94
N ASN A 160 -31.75 -11.99 27.31
CA ASN A 160 -31.78 -12.33 25.90
C ASN A 160 -32.97 -11.70 25.21
N LEU A 161 -32.76 -11.28 23.98
CA LEU A 161 -33.82 -10.97 23.04
C LEU A 161 -33.60 -11.83 21.79
N TYR A 162 -34.57 -12.68 21.49
CA TYR A 162 -34.51 -13.59 20.35
C TYR A 162 -35.61 -13.28 19.34
N THR A 163 -35.30 -13.44 18.07
CA THR A 163 -36.30 -13.66 17.04
C THR A 163 -36.38 -15.15 16.75
N SER A 164 -37.60 -15.65 16.59
CA SER A 164 -37.86 -17.05 16.28
C SER A 164 -38.87 -17.12 15.14
N GLY A 165 -38.83 -18.20 14.36
CA GLY A 165 -39.77 -18.45 13.29
C GLY A 165 -39.99 -19.94 13.08
N TYR A 166 -41.11 -20.27 12.45
CA TYR A 166 -41.45 -21.65 12.11
C TYR A 166 -40.66 -22.07 10.85
N VAL A 167 -39.71 -22.98 11.01
CA VAL A 167 -38.79 -23.42 9.95
C VAL A 167 -38.65 -24.93 9.97
N GLY A 168 -39.15 -25.61 8.92
CA GLY A 168 -39.16 -27.07 8.86
C GLY A 168 -40.02 -27.68 9.98
N ASP A 169 -41.28 -27.26 10.04
CA ASP A 169 -42.30 -27.75 10.97
C ASP A 169 -42.02 -27.60 12.47
N THR A 170 -41.09 -26.71 12.83
CA THR A 170 -40.74 -26.42 14.22
C THR A 170 -40.39 -24.95 14.41
N ASN A 171 -40.72 -24.38 15.56
CA ASN A 171 -40.26 -23.04 15.91
C ASN A 171 -38.78 -23.08 16.28
N LYS A 172 -37.97 -22.30 15.55
CA LYS A 172 -36.52 -22.20 15.75
C LYS A 172 -36.13 -20.75 16.02
N THR A 173 -35.17 -20.56 16.92
CA THR A 173 -34.48 -19.27 17.06
C THR A 173 -33.72 -18.98 15.77
N LEU A 174 -33.83 -17.75 15.27
CA LEU A 174 -33.18 -17.32 14.04
C LEU A 174 -31.99 -16.41 14.34
N SER A 175 -32.21 -15.38 15.14
CA SER A 175 -31.20 -14.42 15.57
C SER A 175 -31.47 -13.95 16.99
N GLY A 176 -30.48 -13.30 17.61
CA GLY A 176 -30.71 -12.68 18.89
C GLY A 176 -29.52 -11.90 19.44
N ILE A 177 -29.85 -11.12 20.45
CA ILE A 177 -28.93 -10.35 21.27
C ILE A 177 -28.88 -11.01 22.63
N ARG A 178 -27.67 -11.26 23.13
CA ARG A 178 -27.46 -11.80 24.48
C ARG A 178 -26.48 -10.94 25.25
N THR A 179 -26.80 -10.74 26.51
CA THR A 179 -25.94 -10.05 27.45
C THR A 179 -25.37 -11.06 28.43
N TYR A 180 -24.06 -11.03 28.60
CA TYR A 180 -23.34 -11.86 29.56
C TYR A 180 -22.68 -10.98 30.60
N TYR A 181 -22.76 -11.40 31.85
CA TYR A 181 -21.95 -10.84 32.91
C TYR A 181 -20.50 -11.31 32.75
N ARG A 182 -19.54 -10.40 32.87
CA ARG A 182 -18.09 -10.65 32.73
C ARG A 182 -17.30 -10.18 33.96
N GLY A 183 -18.00 -9.81 35.03
CA GLY A 183 -17.41 -9.31 36.27
C GLY A 183 -17.13 -10.38 37.31
N ASP A 184 -16.81 -9.90 38.51
CA ASP A 184 -16.46 -10.66 39.73
C ASP A 184 -17.64 -10.79 40.71
N GLY A 185 -18.80 -10.26 40.35
CA GLY A 185 -20.02 -10.22 41.14
C GLY A 185 -20.32 -8.87 41.76
N ILE A 186 -19.39 -7.90 41.74
CA ILE A 186 -19.59 -6.56 42.32
C ILE A 186 -19.51 -5.44 41.28
N ASN A 187 -18.79 -5.64 40.17
CA ASN A 187 -18.72 -4.66 39.09
C ASN A 187 -19.82 -4.88 38.03
N THR A 188 -19.94 -3.96 37.07
CA THR A 188 -20.95 -4.00 35.99
C THR A 188 -20.39 -4.49 34.66
N ASN A 189 -19.22 -5.14 34.65
CA ASN A 189 -18.59 -5.60 33.43
C ASN A 189 -19.50 -6.60 32.73
N SER A 190 -19.83 -6.30 31.48
CA SER A 190 -20.71 -7.14 30.68
C SER A 190 -20.25 -7.13 29.22
N SER A 191 -20.62 -8.18 28.50
CA SER A 191 -20.43 -8.26 27.05
C SER A 191 -21.76 -8.49 26.38
N MET A 192 -21.92 -7.99 25.17
CA MET A 192 -23.07 -8.23 24.33
C MET A 192 -22.67 -9.02 23.08
N THR A 193 -23.43 -10.05 22.73
CA THR A 193 -23.22 -10.81 21.50
C THR A 193 -24.44 -10.71 20.60
N PHE A 194 -24.20 -10.46 19.32
CA PHE A 194 -25.20 -10.53 18.27
C PHE A 194 -24.96 -11.82 17.47
N SER A 195 -26.02 -12.61 17.34
CA SER A 195 -25.97 -13.92 16.68
C SER A 195 -27.04 -14.02 15.61
N VAL A 196 -26.73 -14.71 14.53
CA VAL A 196 -27.66 -15.05 13.44
C VAL A 196 -27.55 -16.56 13.14
N ASN A 197 -28.40 -17.05 12.23
CA ASN A 197 -28.41 -18.45 11.76
C ASN A 197 -28.57 -19.49 12.88
N GLY A 198 -29.51 -19.25 13.79
CA GLY A 198 -29.81 -20.22 14.84
C GLY A 198 -28.75 -20.31 15.93
N ASN A 199 -28.05 -19.20 16.17
CA ASN A 199 -27.16 -19.04 17.32
C ASN A 199 -25.92 -19.95 17.29
N ILE A 200 -25.42 -20.25 16.08
CA ILE A 200 -24.32 -21.19 15.93
C ILE A 200 -22.94 -20.53 16.06
N ASN A 201 -22.81 -19.19 16.05
CA ASN A 201 -21.55 -18.46 16.24
C ASN A 201 -21.77 -17.05 16.82
N ASN A 202 -20.78 -16.52 17.55
CA ASN A 202 -20.74 -15.12 17.95
C ASN A 202 -20.29 -14.27 16.75
N ASN A 203 -21.23 -13.82 15.92
CA ASN A 203 -20.92 -13.06 14.70
C ASN A 203 -20.31 -11.68 15.01
N LEU A 204 -20.92 -10.97 15.97
CA LEU A 204 -20.47 -9.66 16.44
C LEU A 204 -20.51 -9.62 17.97
N VAL A 205 -19.42 -9.18 18.59
CA VAL A 205 -19.25 -9.10 20.03
C VAL A 205 -18.87 -7.69 20.43
N LEU A 206 -19.60 -7.11 21.39
CA LEU A 206 -19.14 -5.97 22.18
C LEU A 206 -18.59 -6.53 23.49
N ALA A 207 -17.27 -6.58 23.60
CA ALA A 207 -16.58 -7.13 24.76
C ALA A 207 -16.62 -6.15 25.95
N SER A 208 -16.39 -6.67 27.15
CA SER A 208 -16.44 -5.89 28.39
C SER A 208 -15.35 -4.81 28.52
N ASN A 209 -14.33 -4.85 27.66
CA ASN A 209 -13.31 -3.81 27.51
C ASN A 209 -13.68 -2.75 26.44
N ASN A 210 -14.93 -2.72 26.00
CA ASN A 210 -15.45 -1.84 24.95
C ASN A 210 -14.75 -2.04 23.60
N ASN A 211 -14.35 -3.27 23.28
CA ASN A 211 -13.84 -3.63 21.97
C ASN A 211 -14.92 -4.36 21.16
N VAL A 212 -14.84 -4.21 19.85
CA VAL A 212 -15.73 -4.87 18.89
C VAL A 212 -14.99 -6.04 18.26
N GLY A 213 -15.53 -7.26 18.44
CA GLY A 213 -15.06 -8.47 17.76
C GLY A 213 -16.00 -8.86 16.63
N ILE A 214 -15.48 -9.15 15.44
CA ILE A 214 -16.23 -9.75 14.34
C ILE A 214 -15.61 -11.10 14.01
N GLY A 215 -16.37 -12.18 14.21
CA GLY A 215 -15.86 -13.55 14.10
C GLY A 215 -14.89 -13.98 15.22
N THR A 216 -14.72 -13.16 16.25
CA THR A 216 -13.95 -13.45 17.47
C THR A 216 -14.72 -12.95 18.69
N ASP A 217 -14.66 -13.70 19.80
CA ASP A 217 -15.26 -13.32 21.07
C ASP A 217 -14.28 -12.70 22.07
N SER A 218 -13.00 -12.66 21.69
CA SER A 218 -11.88 -12.20 22.52
C SER A 218 -11.07 -11.12 21.79
N PRO A 219 -11.68 -9.98 21.41
CA PRO A 219 -11.01 -8.94 20.63
C PRO A 219 -9.89 -8.26 21.40
N THR A 220 -8.69 -8.26 20.81
CA THR A 220 -7.46 -7.67 21.39
C THR A 220 -7.28 -6.19 21.03
N GLN A 221 -7.98 -5.72 20.01
CA GLN A 221 -8.00 -4.34 19.53
C GLN A 221 -9.41 -3.76 19.57
N LYS A 222 -9.53 -2.43 19.46
CA LYS A 222 -10.84 -1.75 19.47
C LYS A 222 -11.80 -2.30 18.43
N LEU A 223 -11.28 -2.66 17.26
CA LEU A 223 -11.94 -3.48 16.28
C LEU A 223 -11.00 -4.65 15.96
N ASP A 224 -11.45 -5.87 16.21
CA ASP A 224 -10.72 -7.11 15.91
C ASP A 224 -11.60 -7.99 15.00
N VAL A 225 -11.06 -8.35 13.84
CA VAL A 225 -11.79 -9.08 12.79
C VAL A 225 -11.04 -10.36 12.49
N SER A 226 -11.60 -11.50 12.91
CA SER A 226 -11.12 -12.82 12.51
C SER A 226 -11.71 -13.18 11.13
N GLY A 227 -11.20 -12.52 10.09
CA GLY A 227 -11.68 -12.65 8.72
C GLY A 227 -11.21 -11.52 7.82
N ASN A 228 -11.90 -11.30 6.70
CA ASN A 228 -11.59 -10.25 5.73
C ASN A 228 -12.52 -9.04 5.89
N GLY A 229 -11.98 -7.82 5.78
CA GLY A 229 -12.75 -6.58 5.66
C GLY A 229 -12.96 -6.18 4.20
N ARG A 230 -14.15 -5.65 3.87
CA ARG A 230 -14.45 -5.06 2.55
C ARG A 230 -15.08 -3.68 2.74
N PHE A 231 -14.45 -2.65 2.19
CA PHE A 231 -14.94 -1.27 2.23
C PHE A 231 -15.32 -0.83 0.81
N ILE A 232 -16.56 -0.39 0.60
CA ILE A 232 -17.10 0.01 -0.71
C ILE A 232 -17.64 1.43 -0.60
N GLY A 233 -17.26 2.26 -1.55
CA GLY A 233 -17.74 3.63 -1.71
C GLY A 233 -17.18 4.21 -3.00
N ASN A 234 -17.71 5.35 -3.45
CA ASN A 234 -17.21 6.04 -4.65
C ASN A 234 -15.71 6.39 -4.51
N ASN A 235 -15.31 6.77 -3.30
CA ASN A 235 -13.93 7.05 -2.89
C ASN A 235 -13.61 6.23 -1.63
N ALA A 236 -13.64 4.90 -1.74
CA ALA A 236 -13.28 4.04 -0.61
C ALA A 236 -11.83 4.31 -0.16
N ASP A 237 -11.65 4.58 1.13
CA ASP A 237 -10.35 4.91 1.72
C ASP A 237 -10.19 4.21 3.08
N ILE A 238 -8.94 3.97 3.48
CA ILE A 238 -8.55 3.53 4.82
C ILE A 238 -7.63 4.62 5.39
N LYS A 239 -8.23 5.61 6.07
CA LYS A 239 -7.49 6.69 6.74
C LYS A 239 -6.93 6.19 8.08
N VAL A 240 -5.61 6.28 8.25
CA VAL A 240 -4.93 6.06 9.54
C VAL A 240 -4.27 7.36 9.97
N GLU A 241 -4.74 7.93 11.08
CA GLU A 241 -4.36 9.26 11.55
C GLU A 241 -3.92 9.22 13.02
N SER A 242 -2.89 9.99 13.36
CA SER A 242 -2.48 10.25 14.74
C SER A 242 -2.72 11.72 15.05
N THR A 243 -3.29 12.00 16.22
CA THR A 243 -3.53 13.36 16.73
C THR A 243 -2.43 13.83 17.69
N THR A 244 -1.35 13.06 17.82
CA THR A 244 -0.25 13.32 18.76
C THR A 244 1.10 13.26 18.05
N ALA A 245 2.21 13.41 18.80
CA ALA A 245 3.56 13.30 18.25
C ALA A 245 3.94 11.89 17.77
N THR A 246 3.12 10.87 18.04
CA THR A 246 3.34 9.51 17.53
C THR A 246 2.94 9.40 16.05
N VAL A 247 3.60 8.53 15.30
CA VAL A 247 3.32 8.33 13.87
C VAL A 247 2.20 7.30 13.67
N PRO A 248 1.26 7.53 12.73
CA PRO A 248 0.32 6.49 12.31
C PRO A 248 1.06 5.39 11.53
N THR A 249 0.64 4.13 11.71
CA THR A 249 1.25 2.98 11.04
C THR A 249 0.21 2.10 10.36
N LEU A 250 0.53 1.62 9.16
CA LEU A 250 -0.17 0.51 8.51
C LEU A 250 0.78 -0.69 8.45
N SER A 251 0.41 -1.79 9.09
CA SER A 251 1.28 -2.97 9.23
C SER A 251 0.67 -4.19 8.55
N LEU A 252 1.48 -4.88 7.76
CA LEU A 252 1.18 -6.21 7.23
C LEU A 252 2.03 -7.22 8.00
N TYR A 253 1.38 -8.17 8.67
CA TYR A 253 2.03 -9.20 9.46
C TYR A 253 1.56 -10.58 9.02
N ARG A 254 2.51 -11.45 8.69
CA ARG A 254 2.25 -12.85 8.41
C ARG A 254 2.75 -13.68 9.59
N GLN A 255 1.84 -14.09 10.47
CA GLN A 255 2.15 -14.91 11.65
C GLN A 255 2.73 -16.29 11.30
N ASN A 256 2.43 -16.81 10.11
CA ASN A 256 2.96 -18.08 9.61
C ASN A 256 2.79 -19.26 10.59
N ALA A 257 1.64 -19.30 11.27
CA ALA A 257 1.33 -20.31 12.30
C ALA A 257 2.37 -20.41 13.44
N GLY A 258 3.14 -19.34 13.69
CA GLY A 258 4.20 -19.32 14.71
C GLY A 258 5.55 -19.82 14.22
N GLU A 259 5.65 -20.28 12.97
CA GLU A 259 6.90 -20.78 12.37
C GLU A 259 7.69 -19.66 11.69
N ASN A 260 9.03 -19.78 11.69
CA ASN A 260 9.89 -18.87 10.95
C ASN A 260 9.61 -18.94 9.43
N LEU A 261 9.73 -17.80 8.74
CA LEU A 261 9.62 -17.75 7.28
C LEU A 261 10.86 -18.41 6.64
N SER A 262 10.64 -19.10 5.52
CA SER A 262 11.71 -19.62 4.66
C SER A 262 12.04 -18.64 3.53
N ALA A 263 13.25 -18.72 2.98
CA ALA A 263 13.66 -17.92 1.82
C ALA A 263 12.62 -18.00 0.68
N ASN A 264 12.46 -16.89 -0.03
CA ASN A 264 11.49 -16.66 -1.10
C ASN A 264 10.00 -16.64 -0.68
N GLN A 265 9.68 -16.68 0.61
CA GLN A 265 8.31 -16.53 1.07
C GLN A 265 7.87 -15.07 1.16
N ILE A 266 6.62 -14.82 0.80
CA ILE A 266 6.04 -13.48 0.78
C ILE A 266 5.36 -13.22 2.12
N PHE A 267 5.67 -12.09 2.74
CA PHE A 267 5.10 -11.70 4.04
C PHE A 267 4.24 -10.44 3.98
N GLY A 268 4.24 -9.72 2.85
CA GLY A 268 3.37 -8.56 2.63
C GLY A 268 3.20 -8.22 1.16
N ARG A 269 2.01 -7.76 0.79
CA ARG A 269 1.70 -7.24 -0.55
C ARG A 269 0.69 -6.09 -0.48
N VAL A 270 0.85 -5.15 -1.41
CA VAL A 270 -0.17 -4.18 -1.80
C VAL A 270 -0.50 -4.43 -3.27
N HIS A 271 -1.75 -4.79 -3.55
CA HIS A 271 -2.24 -5.10 -4.89
C HIS A 271 -2.99 -3.90 -5.46
N PHE A 272 -2.61 -3.47 -6.66
CA PHE A 272 -3.35 -2.47 -7.42
C PHE A 272 -4.10 -3.17 -8.54
N LYS A 273 -5.40 -3.36 -8.32
CA LYS A 273 -6.27 -4.13 -9.20
C LYS A 273 -7.18 -3.24 -10.04
N GLY A 274 -7.56 -3.74 -11.20
CA GLY A 274 -8.56 -3.11 -12.06
C GLY A 274 -9.48 -4.16 -12.68
N PHE A 275 -10.62 -3.71 -13.21
CA PHE A 275 -11.51 -4.56 -13.98
C PHE A 275 -11.16 -4.46 -15.47
N VAL A 276 -10.57 -5.52 -16.02
CA VAL A 276 -10.06 -5.58 -17.39
C VAL A 276 -10.51 -6.91 -18.01
N GLU A 277 -10.93 -6.90 -19.27
CA GLU A 277 -11.43 -8.10 -19.97
C GLU A 277 -12.55 -8.85 -19.23
N GLY A 278 -13.44 -8.12 -18.55
CA GLY A 278 -14.59 -8.72 -17.87
C GLY A 278 -14.30 -9.32 -16.49
N GLY A 279 -13.12 -9.08 -15.91
CA GLY A 279 -12.80 -9.58 -14.57
C GLY A 279 -11.82 -8.70 -13.79
N GLU A 280 -11.72 -8.96 -12.49
CA GLU A 280 -10.71 -8.34 -11.63
C GLU A 280 -9.32 -8.91 -11.95
N LYS A 281 -8.35 -8.04 -12.20
CA LYS A 281 -6.97 -8.39 -12.54
C LYS A 281 -5.99 -7.57 -11.70
N ASP A 282 -4.89 -8.19 -11.31
CA ASP A 282 -3.72 -7.49 -10.77
C ASP A 282 -3.00 -6.75 -11.89
N LEU A 283 -2.96 -5.42 -11.83
CA LEU A 283 -2.33 -4.58 -12.86
C LEU A 283 -0.95 -4.10 -12.42
N ALA A 284 -0.78 -3.85 -11.12
CA ALA A 284 0.48 -3.47 -10.50
C ALA A 284 0.51 -3.93 -9.04
N GLY A 285 1.69 -3.87 -8.41
CA GLY A 285 1.79 -4.19 -6.99
C GLY A 285 3.14 -3.85 -6.36
N ILE A 286 3.12 -3.85 -5.04
CA ILE A 286 4.30 -3.81 -4.18
C ILE A 286 4.33 -5.11 -3.39
N ARG A 287 5.48 -5.78 -3.35
CA ARG A 287 5.63 -7.08 -2.69
C ARG A 287 6.90 -7.11 -1.86
N ALA A 288 6.78 -7.55 -0.61
CA ALA A 288 7.92 -7.86 0.24
C ALA A 288 8.13 -9.38 0.29
N THR A 289 9.33 -9.84 -0.03
CA THR A 289 9.72 -11.26 0.05
C THR A 289 10.85 -11.41 1.06
N TYR A 290 10.73 -12.40 1.94
CA TYR A 290 11.80 -12.79 2.83
C TYR A 290 12.88 -13.56 2.05
N GLN A 291 14.14 -13.19 2.24
CA GLN A 291 15.30 -13.83 1.61
C GLN A 291 16.26 -14.47 2.62
N GLY A 292 15.96 -14.38 3.91
CA GLY A 292 16.76 -14.96 4.97
C GLY A 292 16.56 -16.46 5.16
N ASN A 293 17.18 -16.96 6.23
CA ASN A 293 17.20 -18.38 6.63
C ASN A 293 16.31 -18.68 7.85
N GLY A 294 15.43 -17.74 8.21
CA GLY A 294 14.60 -17.78 9.42
C GLY A 294 15.20 -17.03 10.61
N ASN A 295 16.48 -16.64 10.56
CA ASN A 295 17.19 -15.94 11.64
C ASN A 295 17.74 -14.56 11.24
N THR A 296 17.56 -14.14 9.98
CA THR A 296 17.96 -12.82 9.51
C THR A 296 16.74 -11.96 9.20
N THR A 297 16.94 -10.69 8.91
CA THR A 297 15.87 -9.80 8.42
C THR A 297 15.98 -9.58 6.92
N ASP A 298 16.86 -10.34 6.26
CA ASP A 298 17.15 -10.22 4.83
C ASP A 298 15.86 -10.35 4.04
N SER A 299 15.48 -9.25 3.40
CA SER A 299 14.23 -9.13 2.69
C SER A 299 14.45 -8.28 1.45
N GLU A 300 13.67 -8.55 0.42
CA GLU A 300 13.61 -7.72 -0.77
C GLU A 300 12.26 -7.03 -0.86
N LEU A 301 12.24 -5.87 -1.51
CA LEU A 301 11.04 -5.15 -1.91
C LEU A 301 10.98 -5.07 -3.43
N LYS A 302 9.87 -5.50 -4.02
CA LYS A 302 9.67 -5.56 -5.46
C LYS A 302 8.47 -4.72 -5.87
N PHE A 303 8.64 -4.00 -6.97
CA PHE A 303 7.59 -3.23 -7.62
C PHE A 303 7.33 -3.82 -9.00
N SER A 304 6.04 -3.99 -9.30
CA SER A 304 5.57 -4.68 -10.49
C SER A 304 4.51 -3.85 -11.20
N VAL A 305 4.59 -3.81 -12.54
CA VAL A 305 3.55 -3.27 -13.43
C VAL A 305 3.25 -4.29 -14.55
N ASN A 306 2.11 -4.14 -15.22
CA ASN A 306 1.64 -5.08 -16.24
C ASN A 306 1.48 -6.51 -15.68
N GLY A 307 0.92 -6.60 -14.47
CA GLY A 307 0.84 -7.83 -13.69
C GLY A 307 1.82 -7.86 -12.51
N VAL A 308 1.64 -8.81 -11.60
CA VAL A 308 2.44 -8.95 -10.36
C VAL A 308 3.52 -10.03 -10.43
N SER A 309 3.66 -10.70 -11.57
CA SER A 309 4.64 -11.76 -11.79
C SER A 309 5.98 -11.25 -12.32
N ASN A 310 5.98 -10.08 -12.98
CA ASN A 310 7.19 -9.44 -13.50
C ASN A 310 7.62 -8.34 -12.53
N SER A 311 8.87 -8.33 -12.07
CA SER A 311 9.38 -7.29 -11.17
C SER A 311 10.29 -6.36 -11.95
N GLN A 312 9.80 -5.17 -12.26
CA GLN A 312 10.55 -4.16 -13.02
C GLN A 312 11.53 -3.40 -12.13
N MET A 313 11.25 -3.27 -10.83
CA MET A 313 12.17 -2.65 -9.87
C MET A 313 12.30 -3.52 -8.63
N VAL A 314 13.54 -3.71 -8.19
CA VAL A 314 13.91 -4.59 -7.07
C VAL A 314 14.85 -3.84 -6.13
N LEU A 315 14.52 -3.77 -4.84
CA LEU A 315 15.46 -3.44 -3.77
C LEU A 315 15.80 -4.75 -3.06
N ASN A 316 17.02 -5.26 -3.25
CA ASN A 316 17.42 -6.55 -2.69
C ASN A 316 17.77 -6.44 -1.19
N SER A 317 18.08 -7.57 -0.55
CA SER A 317 18.46 -7.62 0.87
C SER A 317 19.78 -6.91 1.20
N SER A 318 20.63 -6.65 0.20
CA SER A 318 21.87 -5.87 0.34
C SER A 318 21.64 -4.36 0.20
N GLY A 319 20.40 -3.92 -0.04
CA GLY A 319 20.04 -2.52 -0.27
C GLY A 319 20.44 -2.01 -1.66
N ASP A 320 20.58 -2.89 -2.64
CA ASP A 320 20.88 -2.52 -4.03
C ASP A 320 19.59 -2.41 -4.84
N LEU A 321 19.48 -1.33 -5.61
CA LEU A 321 18.33 -1.04 -6.47
C LEU A 321 18.59 -1.53 -7.90
N GLY A 322 17.82 -2.52 -8.34
CA GLY A 322 17.76 -2.98 -9.72
C GLY A 322 16.56 -2.39 -10.46
N ILE A 323 16.76 -1.90 -11.68
CA ILE A 323 15.69 -1.53 -12.63
C ILE A 323 15.86 -2.36 -13.90
N GLY A 324 14.86 -3.18 -14.23
CA GLY A 324 14.92 -4.12 -15.36
C GLY A 324 15.87 -5.32 -15.13
N ILE A 325 16.39 -5.48 -13.91
CA ILE A 325 17.29 -6.57 -13.51
C ILE A 325 16.88 -7.13 -12.15
N ALA A 326 16.79 -8.46 -12.05
CA ALA A 326 16.33 -9.13 -10.83
C ALA A 326 17.40 -9.25 -9.73
N SER A 327 18.68 -9.27 -10.13
CA SER A 327 19.84 -9.47 -9.25
C SER A 327 20.87 -8.36 -9.49
N PRO A 328 20.64 -7.14 -8.96
CA PRO A 328 21.56 -6.03 -9.13
C PRO A 328 22.93 -6.36 -8.54
N LYS A 329 24.01 -5.95 -9.23
CA LYS A 329 25.42 -6.15 -8.82
C LYS A 329 26.09 -4.87 -8.31
N ALA A 330 25.37 -3.75 -8.33
CA ALA A 330 25.80 -2.45 -7.83
C ALA A 330 24.63 -1.77 -7.12
N LYS A 331 24.91 -0.73 -6.32
CA LYS A 331 23.88 0.00 -5.55
C LYS A 331 22.73 0.52 -6.41
N LEU A 332 23.02 0.88 -7.66
CA LEU A 332 22.06 1.10 -8.72
C LEU A 332 22.51 0.31 -9.94
N ASP A 333 21.70 -0.65 -10.38
CA ASP A 333 21.96 -1.48 -11.57
C ASP A 333 20.75 -1.38 -12.51
N ILE A 334 20.99 -0.95 -13.75
CA ILE A 334 19.94 -0.66 -14.72
C ILE A 334 20.21 -1.49 -15.96
N SER A 335 19.23 -2.32 -16.36
CA SER A 335 19.30 -3.15 -17.55
C SER A 335 18.10 -2.90 -18.46
N GLY A 336 18.36 -2.68 -19.75
CA GLY A 336 17.35 -2.48 -20.77
C GLY A 336 17.98 -2.57 -22.16
N THR A 337 17.20 -2.97 -23.17
CA THR A 337 17.68 -3.14 -24.56
C THR A 337 17.10 -2.11 -25.52
N ASP A 338 16.07 -1.38 -25.11
CA ASP A 338 15.27 -0.44 -25.90
C ASP A 338 15.38 1.00 -25.38
N SER A 339 16.16 1.24 -24.34
CA SER A 339 16.39 2.57 -23.76
C SER A 339 17.71 2.66 -22.99
N GLY A 340 18.04 3.87 -22.54
CA GLY A 340 19.22 4.16 -21.72
C GLY A 340 18.90 5.10 -20.56
N VAL A 341 19.92 5.46 -19.78
CA VAL A 341 19.76 6.38 -18.65
C VAL A 341 19.77 7.83 -19.16
N ARG A 342 18.67 8.56 -18.96
CA ARG A 342 18.63 10.00 -19.24
C ARG A 342 19.16 10.77 -18.03
N LEU A 343 20.29 11.45 -18.22
CA LEU A 343 20.90 12.31 -17.21
C LEU A 343 20.11 13.62 -17.02
N PRO A 344 20.21 14.27 -15.85
CA PRO A 344 19.66 15.61 -15.63
C PRO A 344 20.15 16.59 -16.71
N GLN A 345 19.22 17.32 -17.34
CA GLN A 345 19.51 18.21 -18.46
C GLN A 345 19.43 19.68 -18.05
N LEU A 346 20.56 20.35 -17.94
CA LEU A 346 20.68 21.72 -17.41
C LEU A 346 21.31 22.65 -18.44
N THR A 347 20.94 23.93 -18.43
CA THR A 347 21.78 24.96 -19.06
C THR A 347 23.03 25.18 -18.21
N THR A 348 24.04 25.85 -18.74
CA THR A 348 25.26 26.23 -18.01
C THR A 348 24.91 27.02 -16.76
N ALA A 349 24.04 28.03 -16.88
CA ALA A 349 23.58 28.83 -15.75
C ALA A 349 22.87 27.98 -14.68
N GLN A 350 22.01 27.03 -15.08
CA GLN A 350 21.32 26.13 -14.14
C GLN A 350 22.31 25.19 -13.43
N ARG A 351 23.31 24.69 -14.15
CA ARG A 351 24.36 23.80 -13.62
C ARG A 351 25.28 24.53 -12.64
N ASP A 352 25.63 25.79 -12.91
CA ASP A 352 26.43 26.60 -12.00
C ASP A 352 25.64 27.02 -10.75
N ALA A 353 24.32 27.14 -10.89
CA ALA A 353 23.38 27.46 -9.81
C ALA A 353 22.94 26.25 -8.95
N ILE A 354 23.44 25.03 -9.19
CA ILE A 354 23.15 23.90 -8.29
C ILE A 354 23.66 24.27 -6.89
N ALA A 355 22.87 24.00 -5.85
CA ALA A 355 23.26 24.32 -4.46
C ALA A 355 24.36 23.37 -3.95
N SER A 356 25.15 23.82 -2.96
CA SER A 356 26.34 23.11 -2.44
C SER A 356 26.01 21.75 -1.82
N ASP A 357 24.80 21.60 -1.32
CA ASP A 357 24.25 20.35 -0.79
C ASP A 357 23.78 19.35 -1.85
N ARG A 358 23.86 19.70 -3.14
CA ARG A 358 23.31 18.90 -4.25
C ARG A 358 24.29 18.62 -5.39
N ALA A 359 25.38 19.38 -5.52
CA ALA A 359 26.40 19.19 -6.55
C ALA A 359 27.66 18.54 -5.97
N HIS A 360 27.49 17.31 -5.47
CA HIS A 360 28.59 16.54 -4.91
C HIS A 360 29.66 16.18 -5.96
N ALA A 361 30.84 15.79 -5.50
CA ALA A 361 31.85 15.17 -6.36
C ALA A 361 31.24 14.00 -7.19
N ALA A 362 31.71 13.83 -8.43
CA ALA A 362 31.22 12.85 -9.40
C ALA A 362 29.76 13.03 -9.86
N THR A 363 29.11 14.16 -9.57
CA THR A 363 27.79 14.47 -10.16
C THR A 363 27.89 14.51 -11.69
N ILE A 364 27.03 13.78 -12.39
CA ILE A 364 26.99 13.72 -13.86
C ILE A 364 25.71 14.40 -14.36
N ILE A 365 25.84 15.31 -15.31
CA ILE A 365 24.73 16.02 -15.96
C ILE A 365 24.92 16.04 -17.48
N TYR A 366 23.86 16.37 -18.20
CA TYR A 366 23.94 16.78 -19.59
C TYR A 366 23.74 18.30 -19.69
N ASN A 367 24.76 19.02 -20.14
CA ASN A 367 24.69 20.45 -20.34
C ASN A 367 24.12 20.75 -21.74
N LYS A 368 22.93 21.33 -21.78
CA LYS A 368 22.16 21.63 -23.00
C LYS A 368 22.79 22.72 -23.86
N ASP A 369 23.47 23.69 -23.24
CA ASP A 369 24.02 24.83 -23.99
C ASP A 369 25.21 24.39 -24.85
N ILE A 370 25.98 23.41 -24.35
CA ILE A 370 27.14 22.86 -25.07
C ILE A 370 26.86 21.48 -25.69
N GLY A 371 25.71 20.87 -25.39
CA GLY A 371 25.28 19.58 -25.94
C GLY A 371 26.10 18.37 -25.45
N LYS A 372 26.66 18.43 -24.23
CA LYS A 372 27.62 17.43 -23.74
C LYS A 372 27.33 16.93 -22.33
N ILE A 373 27.78 15.71 -22.04
CA ILE A 373 27.81 15.18 -20.67
C ILE A 373 28.96 15.87 -19.92
N GLN A 374 28.69 16.34 -18.70
CA GLN A 374 29.71 16.89 -17.82
C GLN A 374 29.67 16.17 -16.47
N VAL A 375 30.84 16.05 -15.85
CA VAL A 375 31.03 15.50 -14.51
C VAL A 375 31.70 16.55 -13.61
N ASN A 376 31.27 16.64 -12.35
CA ASN A 376 31.98 17.42 -11.35
C ASN A 376 33.19 16.61 -10.84
N THR A 377 34.40 16.96 -11.27
CA THR A 377 35.67 16.37 -10.81
C THR A 377 36.25 17.08 -9.59
N GLY A 378 35.59 18.17 -9.16
CA GLY A 378 35.96 18.92 -7.96
C GLY A 378 35.36 18.34 -6.68
N THR A 379 35.22 19.21 -5.68
CA THR A 379 34.59 18.89 -4.39
C THR A 379 33.20 19.52 -4.31
N ASP A 380 32.44 19.18 -3.27
CA ASP A 380 31.10 19.70 -3.01
C ASP A 380 31.07 21.24 -2.86
N THR A 381 32.15 21.80 -2.31
CA THR A 381 32.31 23.25 -2.06
C THR A 381 33.08 23.97 -3.17
N ASN A 382 33.94 23.26 -3.92
CA ASN A 382 34.70 23.82 -5.03
C ASN A 382 34.57 22.94 -6.27
N ARG A 383 33.57 23.27 -7.09
CA ARG A 383 33.15 22.44 -8.22
C ARG A 383 34.03 22.67 -9.42
N LYS A 384 34.38 21.59 -10.10
CA LYS A 384 35.13 21.60 -11.35
C LYS A 384 34.38 20.77 -12.36
N TRP A 385 33.72 21.42 -13.29
CA TRP A 385 32.93 20.74 -14.31
C TRP A 385 33.78 20.44 -15.52
N GLU A 386 33.92 19.16 -15.82
CA GLU A 386 34.67 18.68 -16.98
C GLU A 386 33.72 17.96 -17.93
N THR A 387 33.93 18.15 -19.21
CA THR A 387 33.18 17.45 -20.24
C THR A 387 33.70 16.03 -20.36
N LEU A 388 32.79 15.06 -20.36
CA LEU A 388 33.12 13.67 -20.64
C LEU A 388 33.13 13.48 -22.16
N ASP A 389 34.25 13.83 -22.78
CA ASP A 389 34.50 13.61 -24.21
C ASP A 389 35.28 12.32 -24.41
N SER A 390 34.99 11.59 -25.48
CA SER A 390 35.89 10.55 -25.98
C SER A 390 37.16 11.25 -26.45
N VAL A 391 38.28 10.99 -25.78
CA VAL A 391 39.59 11.46 -26.26
C VAL A 391 39.87 10.73 -27.58
N SER A 392 39.62 11.40 -28.70
CA SER A 392 40.19 10.97 -29.97
C SER A 392 41.71 11.09 -29.81
N GLU A 393 42.45 10.01 -30.02
CA GLU A 393 43.93 9.99 -29.97
C GLU A 393 44.54 10.79 -31.16
N THR A 394 44.25 12.08 -31.25
CA THR A 394 44.89 13.01 -32.18
C THR A 394 46.14 13.56 -31.52
N LEU A 395 47.21 12.76 -31.53
CA LEU A 395 48.54 13.20 -31.12
C LEU A 395 49.37 13.43 -32.39
N ASN A 396 49.53 14.70 -32.79
CA ASN A 396 50.64 15.20 -33.64
C ASN A 396 51.97 15.11 -32.88
N THR A 397 52.27 13.91 -32.40
CA THR A 397 53.45 13.61 -31.59
C THR A 397 54.61 13.32 -32.51
N SER A 398 55.73 14.00 -32.27
CA SER A 398 56.96 13.83 -33.01
C SER A 398 58.10 13.27 -32.14
N ALA A 399 59.03 12.58 -32.78
CA ALA A 399 60.31 12.17 -32.21
C ALA A 399 61.44 12.64 -33.12
N THR A 400 62.44 13.31 -32.54
CA THR A 400 63.63 13.78 -33.27
C THR A 400 64.88 13.08 -32.77
N PHE A 401 65.69 12.58 -33.71
CA PHE A 401 66.98 11.96 -33.46
C PHE A 401 68.10 12.74 -34.15
N THR A 402 69.27 12.84 -33.52
CA THR A 402 70.41 13.62 -34.05
C THR A 402 71.71 12.83 -34.02
N SER A 403 72.70 13.25 -34.80
CA SER A 403 74.05 12.67 -34.75
C SER A 403 75.02 13.60 -34.04
N ASN A 404 75.63 13.14 -32.95
CA ASN A 404 76.51 13.97 -32.12
C ASN A 404 77.99 13.88 -32.52
N ALA A 405 78.35 12.90 -33.36
CA ALA A 405 79.71 12.72 -33.84
C ALA A 405 79.81 13.08 -35.33
N SER A 406 80.94 13.64 -35.75
CA SER A 406 81.27 13.75 -37.17
C SER A 406 81.43 12.35 -37.76
N GLN A 407 80.73 12.07 -38.85
CA GLN A 407 80.73 10.78 -39.52
C GLN A 407 81.39 10.91 -40.88
N THR A 408 82.40 10.09 -41.16
CA THR A 408 82.96 9.99 -42.51
C THR A 408 82.29 8.84 -43.23
N ILE A 409 81.58 9.13 -44.32
CA ILE A 409 81.08 8.12 -45.25
C ILE A 409 82.12 7.95 -46.36
N THR A 410 82.60 6.72 -46.51
CA THR A 410 83.58 6.32 -47.52
C THR A 410 82.88 5.67 -48.71
N TYR A 411 83.12 6.21 -49.90
CA TYR A 411 82.51 5.77 -51.16
C TYR A 411 83.56 4.99 -51.97
N THR A 412 83.36 3.68 -52.13
CA THR A 412 84.31 2.78 -52.83
C THR A 412 84.06 2.69 -54.34
N SER A 413 82.87 3.04 -54.83
CA SER A 413 82.52 3.05 -56.25
C SER A 413 81.44 4.10 -56.56
N THR A 414 81.28 4.45 -57.84
CA THR A 414 80.23 5.37 -58.32
C THR A 414 78.85 4.88 -57.85
N ASN A 415 78.04 5.78 -57.27
CA ASN A 415 76.69 5.51 -56.76
C ASN A 415 76.58 4.57 -55.54
N SER A 416 77.67 4.18 -54.88
CA SER A 416 77.63 3.32 -53.68
C SER A 416 77.48 4.13 -52.40
N GLY A 417 76.27 4.22 -51.84
CA GLY A 417 76.03 4.97 -50.58
C GLY A 417 76.15 4.14 -49.28
N ASP A 418 76.31 4.83 -48.15
CA ASP A 418 76.23 4.25 -46.79
C ASP A 418 75.10 4.91 -45.97
N ARG A 419 74.69 4.25 -44.87
CA ARG A 419 73.63 4.72 -43.96
C ARG A 419 74.16 5.79 -43.01
N VAL A 420 73.35 6.83 -42.81
CA VAL A 420 73.63 7.91 -41.86
C VAL A 420 73.24 7.47 -40.45
N ARG A 421 74.12 7.65 -39.45
CA ARG A 421 73.82 7.29 -38.06
C ARG A 421 73.20 8.45 -37.29
N PHE A 422 72.06 8.23 -36.65
CA PHE A 422 71.39 9.15 -35.72
C PHE A 422 71.37 8.50 -34.33
N GLN A 423 72.08 9.10 -33.37
CA GLN A 423 72.47 8.48 -32.11
C GLN A 423 71.63 8.95 -30.91
N GLU A 424 71.39 10.24 -30.77
CA GLU A 424 70.72 10.81 -29.60
C GLU A 424 69.26 11.17 -29.92
N GLN A 425 68.34 10.86 -29.01
CA GLN A 425 66.94 11.28 -29.09
C GLN A 425 66.75 12.56 -28.28
N LEU A 426 66.21 13.62 -28.90
CA LEU A 426 66.07 14.94 -28.27
C LEU A 426 64.65 15.27 -27.78
N TYR A 427 63.60 14.75 -28.42
CA TYR A 427 62.20 15.04 -28.04
C TYR A 427 61.45 13.75 -27.63
N ASN A 428 60.80 13.80 -26.47
CA ASN A 428 60.20 12.66 -25.78
C ASN A 428 58.66 12.65 -25.82
N SER A 429 58.08 12.99 -26.96
CA SER A 429 56.66 12.73 -27.19
C SER A 429 56.51 11.63 -28.23
N THR A 430 57.24 10.53 -28.06
CA THR A 430 57.10 9.35 -28.92
C THR A 430 55.96 8.51 -28.37
N PRO A 431 54.85 8.30 -29.10
CA PRO A 431 53.79 7.43 -28.63
C PRO A 431 54.38 6.03 -28.52
N VAL A 432 54.43 5.52 -27.29
CA VAL A 432 55.06 4.23 -26.97
C VAL A 432 54.42 3.17 -27.86
N GLY A 433 55.25 2.52 -28.68
CA GLY A 433 54.82 1.47 -29.60
C GLY A 433 54.48 1.91 -31.03
N TYR A 434 54.53 3.19 -31.39
CA TYR A 434 54.31 3.65 -32.78
C TYR A 434 55.60 3.98 -33.55
N ILE A 435 56.61 4.52 -32.87
CA ILE A 435 57.93 4.82 -33.44
C ILE A 435 58.98 4.22 -32.49
N SER A 436 59.85 3.35 -33.01
CA SER A 436 60.89 2.68 -32.21
C SER A 436 62.24 2.75 -32.92
N LYS A 437 63.28 3.23 -32.22
CA LYS A 437 64.66 3.15 -32.71
C LYS A 437 65.20 1.74 -32.49
N VAL A 438 65.69 1.09 -33.55
CA VAL A 438 66.24 -0.29 -33.47
C VAL A 438 67.73 -0.25 -33.18
N ASN A 439 68.45 0.63 -33.86
CA ASN A 439 69.89 0.83 -33.71
C ASN A 439 70.25 2.26 -34.16
N ASN A 440 71.54 2.58 -34.28
CA ASN A 440 71.99 3.92 -34.65
C ASN A 440 71.65 4.34 -36.09
N THR A 441 71.10 3.48 -36.96
CA THR A 441 70.73 3.83 -38.35
C THR A 441 69.25 3.56 -38.69
N ASP A 442 68.55 2.75 -37.90
CA ASP A 442 67.28 2.15 -38.30
C ASP A 442 66.14 2.50 -37.32
N PHE A 443 65.00 2.92 -37.87
CA PHE A 443 63.78 3.26 -37.13
C PHE A 443 62.59 2.47 -37.64
N VAL A 444 61.79 1.90 -36.73
CA VAL A 444 60.57 1.13 -37.06
C VAL A 444 59.33 1.96 -36.74
N LEU A 445 58.43 2.02 -37.71
CA LEU A 445 57.14 2.69 -37.65
C LEU A 445 56.01 1.65 -37.67
N LYS A 446 55.02 1.78 -36.78
CA LYS A 446 53.89 0.85 -36.67
C LYS A 446 52.77 1.16 -37.65
N GLY A 447 52.06 0.12 -38.08
CA GLY A 447 50.90 0.21 -38.96
C GLY A 447 49.67 0.87 -38.36
N GLY A 448 48.78 1.34 -39.23
CA GLY A 448 47.51 1.99 -38.91
C GLY A 448 47.57 3.52 -38.87
N ARG A 449 48.67 4.14 -39.30
CA ARG A 449 48.89 5.59 -39.26
C ARG A 449 49.68 6.09 -40.48
N THR A 450 49.62 7.39 -40.71
CA THR A 450 50.52 8.12 -41.62
C THR A 450 51.59 8.86 -40.81
N TYR A 451 52.82 8.85 -41.28
CA TYR A 451 53.95 9.51 -40.62
C TYR A 451 54.57 10.55 -41.54
N LYS A 452 54.87 11.74 -41.04
CA LYS A 452 55.74 12.71 -41.71
C LYS A 452 57.18 12.51 -41.23
N VAL A 453 58.09 12.24 -42.15
CA VAL A 453 59.52 12.04 -41.88
C VAL A 453 60.29 13.21 -42.48
N ASP A 454 60.87 14.04 -41.62
CA ASP A 454 61.72 15.18 -41.98
C ASP A 454 63.18 14.87 -41.62
N VAL A 455 64.11 14.99 -42.56
CA VAL A 455 65.54 14.69 -42.37
C VAL A 455 66.37 15.89 -42.79
N ASN A 456 66.98 16.58 -41.83
CA ASN A 456 67.98 17.61 -42.08
C ASN A 456 69.38 16.98 -42.00
N MET A 457 70.16 17.07 -43.09
CA MET A 457 71.48 16.47 -43.19
C MET A 457 72.61 17.28 -42.54
N GLY A 458 72.29 18.41 -41.88
CA GLY A 458 73.27 19.24 -41.20
C GLY A 458 74.26 19.87 -42.18
N ARG A 459 75.52 20.07 -41.74
CA ARG A 459 76.60 20.58 -42.60
C ARG A 459 77.44 19.42 -43.13
N LEU A 460 77.66 19.43 -44.44
CA LEU A 460 78.39 18.42 -45.20
C LEU A 460 79.69 19.02 -45.76
N LYS A 461 80.80 18.28 -45.61
CA LYS A 461 82.10 18.64 -46.16
C LYS A 461 82.64 17.50 -47.03
N THR A 462 83.13 17.84 -48.22
CA THR A 462 83.72 16.90 -49.18
C THR A 462 85.13 17.33 -49.55
N SER A 463 85.91 16.39 -50.08
CA SER A 463 87.26 16.67 -50.62
C SER A 463 87.25 17.27 -52.03
N ASP A 464 86.09 17.32 -52.70
CA ASP A 464 85.91 17.79 -54.09
C ASP A 464 84.52 18.42 -54.31
N ALA A 465 84.35 19.12 -55.43
CA ALA A 465 83.12 19.83 -55.79
C ALA A 465 82.04 18.94 -56.45
N LYS A 466 82.00 17.64 -56.16
CA LYS A 466 81.12 16.69 -56.88
C LYS A 466 79.80 16.43 -56.14
N HIS A 467 78.76 16.08 -56.91
CA HIS A 467 77.40 15.89 -56.41
C HIS A 467 77.31 14.75 -55.38
N THR A 468 76.75 15.08 -54.21
CA THR A 468 76.32 14.14 -53.17
C THR A 468 74.80 14.21 -53.09
N TRP A 469 74.11 13.11 -52.83
CA TRP A 469 72.66 13.12 -52.62
C TRP A 469 72.29 12.16 -51.51
N CYS A 470 71.22 12.50 -50.79
CA CYS A 470 70.68 11.66 -49.73
C CYS A 470 69.23 11.32 -50.04
N HIS A 471 68.81 10.12 -49.65
CA HIS A 471 67.47 9.59 -49.89
C HIS A 471 66.93 8.92 -48.63
N ILE A 472 65.60 8.99 -48.48
CA ILE A 472 64.84 8.24 -47.49
C ILE A 472 64.30 6.98 -48.18
N PHE A 473 64.57 5.82 -47.58
CA PHE A 473 64.20 4.52 -48.13
C PHE A 473 63.44 3.69 -47.09
N ASP A 474 62.62 2.76 -47.57
CA ASP A 474 61.89 1.79 -46.76
C ASP A 474 62.34 0.31 -46.94
N THR A 475 63.22 0.05 -47.91
CA THR A 475 63.60 -1.31 -48.35
C THR A 475 65.10 -1.41 -48.53
N GLN A 476 65.80 -2.28 -47.78
CA GLN A 476 67.27 -2.38 -47.65
C GLN A 476 68.08 -2.33 -48.97
N ALA A 477 67.49 -2.67 -50.12
CA ALA A 477 68.13 -2.76 -51.43
C ALA A 477 68.15 -1.45 -52.26
N GLY A 478 67.62 -0.32 -51.75
CA GLY A 478 67.69 0.97 -52.45
C GLY A 478 66.78 1.12 -53.68
N SER A 479 65.88 0.17 -53.93
CA SER A 479 64.96 0.15 -55.09
C SER A 479 63.55 0.69 -54.79
N GLY A 480 63.41 1.58 -53.80
CA GLY A 480 62.13 2.14 -53.37
C GLY A 480 62.28 3.51 -52.70
N SER A 481 62.74 4.52 -53.45
CA SER A 481 62.92 5.88 -52.93
C SER A 481 61.58 6.65 -52.91
N TYR A 482 61.24 7.27 -51.78
CA TYR A 482 60.05 8.12 -51.67
C TYR A 482 60.31 9.57 -52.08
N THR A 483 61.54 10.08 -51.95
CA THR A 483 61.90 11.48 -52.30
C THR A 483 63.40 11.64 -52.58
N SER A 484 63.78 12.51 -53.52
CA SER A 484 65.17 12.89 -53.78
C SER A 484 65.50 14.33 -53.42
N VAL A 485 66.63 14.55 -52.74
CA VAL A 485 67.24 15.87 -52.58
C VAL A 485 68.73 15.76 -52.94
N SER A 486 69.12 16.51 -53.97
CA SER A 486 70.52 16.60 -54.44
C SER A 486 71.25 17.66 -53.62
N ILE A 487 72.25 17.28 -52.82
CA ILE A 487 72.90 18.17 -51.85
C ILE A 487 74.33 18.48 -52.29
N ILE A 488 74.59 19.74 -52.65
CA ILE A 488 75.94 20.19 -53.01
C ILE A 488 76.64 20.70 -51.74
N PRO A 489 77.89 20.28 -51.45
CA PRO A 489 78.61 20.64 -50.22
C PRO A 489 78.87 22.14 -50.07
N GLN A 490 78.79 22.65 -48.83
CA GLN A 490 78.87 24.09 -48.48
C GLN A 490 80.29 24.69 -48.47
N SER A 491 81.26 24.10 -49.16
CA SER A 491 82.59 24.73 -49.28
C SER A 491 83.30 24.35 -50.58
N TYR A 492 82.89 25.01 -51.67
CA TYR A 492 83.79 25.37 -52.76
C TYR A 492 83.34 26.71 -53.34
N THR A 493 84.30 27.59 -53.63
CA THR A 493 84.10 28.99 -54.03
C THR A 493 83.48 29.10 -55.43
N ALA A 494 82.15 28.92 -55.55
CA ALA A 494 81.26 29.52 -56.56
C ALA A 494 79.83 28.97 -56.37
N VAL A 495 78.85 29.87 -56.45
CA VAL A 495 77.46 29.69 -56.03
C VAL A 495 76.63 28.87 -57.04
N ASN A 496 75.91 27.85 -56.56
CA ASN A 496 74.51 27.56 -56.91
C ASN A 496 73.89 26.65 -55.84
N TRP A 497 72.94 27.20 -55.08
CA TRP A 497 72.31 26.58 -53.93
C TRP A 497 71.17 25.64 -54.34
N ASN A 498 71.17 24.43 -53.79
CA ASN A 498 69.93 23.89 -53.23
C ASN A 498 69.83 24.50 -51.82
N SER A 499 68.76 25.25 -51.56
CA SER A 499 68.54 26.01 -50.33
C SER A 499 68.00 25.21 -49.13
N SER A 500 68.03 23.88 -49.17
CA SER A 500 67.57 23.05 -48.05
C SER A 500 68.34 21.72 -47.96
N ASN A 501 69.11 21.56 -46.88
CA ASN A 501 69.64 20.25 -46.48
C ASN A 501 68.55 19.36 -45.84
N THR A 502 67.27 19.73 -45.95
CA THR A 502 66.13 19.02 -45.37
C THR A 502 65.32 18.28 -46.43
N MET A 503 65.02 17.01 -46.16
CA MET A 503 64.20 16.11 -46.97
C MET A 503 62.94 15.76 -46.20
N SER A 504 61.78 15.79 -46.83
CA SER A 504 60.50 15.52 -46.16
C SER A 504 59.69 14.52 -46.97
N THR A 505 59.15 13.49 -46.32
CA THR A 505 58.24 12.52 -46.96
C THR A 505 57.10 12.10 -46.03
N PHE A 506 56.03 11.58 -46.61
CA PHE A 506 54.91 10.97 -45.88
C PHE A 506 54.91 9.45 -46.11
N VAL A 507 54.82 8.70 -45.02
CA VAL A 507 54.81 7.23 -45.04
C VAL A 507 53.52 6.74 -44.39
N THR A 508 52.61 6.19 -45.19
CA THR A 508 51.41 5.52 -44.70
C THR A 508 51.65 4.03 -44.57
N ILE A 509 51.37 3.46 -43.38
CA ILE A 509 51.61 2.04 -43.11
C ILE A 509 50.27 1.37 -42.80
N PRO A 510 49.85 0.33 -43.55
CA PRO A 510 48.60 -0.38 -43.29
C PRO A 510 48.58 -1.01 -41.89
N SER A 511 47.39 -1.11 -41.29
CA SER A 511 47.22 -1.74 -39.97
C SER A 511 47.81 -3.17 -39.94
N GLY A 512 48.42 -3.56 -38.82
CA GLY A 512 49.06 -4.86 -38.64
C GLY A 512 50.46 -5.01 -39.23
N ASN A 513 50.98 -4.00 -39.95
CA ASN A 513 52.33 -4.02 -40.52
C ASN A 513 53.32 -3.14 -39.73
N THR A 514 54.60 -3.26 -40.03
CA THR A 514 55.65 -2.32 -39.59
C THR A 514 56.56 -1.99 -40.77
N LYS A 515 57.10 -0.77 -40.84
CA LYS A 515 58.14 -0.43 -41.81
C LYS A 515 59.36 0.14 -41.13
N THR A 516 60.54 -0.25 -41.62
CA THR A 516 61.81 0.32 -41.21
C THR A 516 62.21 1.42 -42.18
N ILE A 517 62.45 2.63 -41.68
CA ILE A 517 62.92 3.76 -42.49
C ILE A 517 64.41 3.98 -42.22
N TYR A 518 65.15 4.27 -43.29
CA TYR A 518 66.56 4.60 -43.18
C TYR A 518 66.95 5.70 -44.17
N VAL A 519 68.01 6.44 -43.82
CA VAL A 519 68.57 7.53 -44.64
C VAL A 519 69.92 7.07 -45.18
N LYS A 520 70.08 7.12 -46.50
CA LYS A 520 71.31 6.71 -47.16
C LYS A 520 71.77 7.81 -48.11
N CYS A 521 73.06 8.12 -48.05
CA CYS A 521 73.69 9.15 -48.88
C CYS A 521 74.66 8.51 -49.87
N ALA A 522 74.60 8.93 -51.13
CA ALA A 522 75.41 8.47 -52.25
C ALA A 522 76.18 9.64 -52.88
N LYS A 523 77.30 9.32 -53.55
CA LYS A 523 78.14 10.28 -54.27
C LYS A 523 78.41 9.78 -55.69
N GLN A 524 78.60 10.71 -56.63
CA GLN A 524 78.84 10.40 -58.04
C GLN A 524 80.11 9.58 -58.28
N ASP A 525 81.21 9.88 -57.58
CA ASP A 525 82.53 9.23 -57.70
C ASP A 525 83.04 8.75 -56.33
N SER A 526 84.10 7.93 -56.32
CA SER A 526 84.75 7.48 -55.08
C SER A 526 85.35 8.66 -54.29
N GLY A 527 85.40 8.54 -52.96
CA GLY A 527 85.90 9.59 -52.06
C GLY A 527 85.22 9.57 -50.70
N ASN A 528 85.45 10.59 -49.87
CA ASN A 528 84.88 10.70 -48.53
C ASN A 528 83.96 11.92 -48.40
N VAL A 529 82.83 11.75 -47.71
CA VAL A 529 81.94 12.84 -47.27
C VAL A 529 81.92 12.85 -45.75
N ILE A 530 82.25 13.99 -45.15
CA ILE A 530 82.11 14.20 -43.70
C ILE A 530 80.73 14.83 -43.45
N ILE A 531 79.92 14.14 -42.67
CA ILE A 531 78.63 14.61 -42.16
C ILE A 531 78.83 15.12 -40.75
N ASN A 532 78.08 16.18 -40.38
CA ASN A 532 78.19 16.86 -39.09
C ASN A 532 79.50 17.64 -38.95
N ASP A 533 79.82 18.46 -39.96
CA ASP A 533 80.90 19.45 -39.88
C ASP A 533 80.39 20.72 -39.16
N SER A 534 80.36 20.68 -37.83
CA SER A 534 79.86 21.76 -36.95
C SER A 534 78.33 22.00 -36.91
N VAL A 535 77.52 21.31 -37.73
CA VAL A 535 76.05 21.31 -37.64
C VAL A 535 75.53 19.88 -37.76
N ALA A 536 74.90 19.38 -36.70
CA ALA A 536 74.43 17.99 -36.59
C ALA A 536 73.26 17.69 -37.54
N PRO A 537 73.25 16.52 -38.22
CA PRO A 537 72.08 16.04 -38.92
C PRO A 537 71.00 15.61 -37.93
N GLN A 538 69.74 15.79 -38.31
CA GLN A 538 68.55 15.49 -37.51
C GLN A 538 67.49 14.77 -38.35
N ILE A 539 66.79 13.80 -37.77
CA ILE A 539 65.60 13.16 -38.34
C ILE A 539 64.43 13.30 -37.36
N SER A 540 63.35 13.92 -37.81
CA SER A 540 62.09 14.11 -37.08
C SER A 540 61.00 13.27 -37.71
N ILE A 541 60.32 12.44 -36.93
CA ILE A 541 59.21 11.59 -37.37
C ILE A 541 57.97 12.01 -36.58
N THR A 542 56.94 12.50 -37.28
CA THR A 542 55.68 12.99 -36.71
C THR A 542 54.54 12.08 -37.13
N ILE A 543 53.71 11.65 -36.18
CA ILE A 543 52.48 10.91 -36.51
C ILE A 543 51.44 11.92 -37.00
N MET A 544 50.84 11.65 -38.15
CA MET A 544 49.76 12.44 -38.76
C MET A 544 48.42 11.74 -38.52
N ASP A 545 47.37 12.54 -38.41
CA ASP A 545 45.97 12.07 -38.40
C ASP A 545 45.50 11.51 -39.75
#